data_AF-A0A6N6P2A4-F1
#
_entry.id   AF-A0A6N6P2A4-F1
#
_cell.length_a   1.000
_cell.length_b   1.000
_cell.length_c   1.000
_cell.angle_alpha   90.00
_cell.angle_beta   90.00
_cell.angle_gamma   90.00
#
_symmetry.space_group_name_H-M   'P 1'
#
loop_
_entity.id
_entity.type
_entity.pdbx_description
1 polymer ?
#
loop_
_entity_poly.entity_id
_entity_poly.type
_entity_poly.pdbx_seq_one_letter_code
_entity_poly.pdbx_strand_id
1 'polypeptide(L)'
;IAWQLGRSGAVTSSGILKQGDSMPLGWADWRLRLREAATGKSVTYVMEPGESKEQGGVPGFHAYLIDPSANPPLRGESSWVASGEVTPLLIGNDLVRVGYGLELRPIPFSISLKDFQVPRDEGTETPSDFMATVQFKNLATGGESRGLIRMNHPASYPGGLIANMTGINYKFSQAEWNPRDLKETTLQVLYDPGWLFKWTGSLAICLGIATMFYIKPRS
;
A
#
# COMPACT_ATOMS: atom_id res chain seq x y z
N ILE A 1 13.08 32.30 10.13
CA ILE A 1 11.98 31.82 9.27
C ILE A 1 10.72 31.67 10.13
N ALA A 2 9.59 32.25 9.71
CA ALA A 2 8.31 31.97 10.35
C ALA A 2 7.88 30.54 9.98
N TRP A 3 7.49 29.74 10.96
CA TRP A 3 7.06 28.38 10.76
C TRP A 3 5.65 28.17 11.32
N GLN A 4 4.95 27.21 10.74
CA GLN A 4 3.66 26.73 11.22
C GLN A 4 3.72 25.21 11.19
N LEU A 5 3.36 24.58 12.31
CA LEU A 5 3.16 23.14 12.42
C LEU A 5 1.67 22.91 12.49
N GLY A 6 1.16 22.05 11.61
CA GLY A 6 -0.24 21.73 11.56
C GLY A 6 -0.49 20.27 11.23
N ARG A 7 -1.71 19.82 11.51
CA ARG A 7 -2.17 18.47 11.24
C ARG A 7 -3.57 18.53 10.64
N SER A 8 -3.78 17.80 9.56
CA SER A 8 -5.09 17.71 8.88
C SER A 8 -5.71 19.09 8.54
N GLY A 9 -4.88 20.06 8.14
CA GLY A 9 -5.30 21.41 7.75
C GLY A 9 -5.43 22.43 8.89
N ALA A 10 -5.28 22.04 10.16
CA ALA A 10 -5.30 22.95 11.31
C ALA A 10 -3.88 23.24 11.82
N VAL A 11 -3.53 24.52 12.02
CA VAL A 11 -2.25 24.94 12.61
C VAL A 11 -2.31 24.72 14.12
N THR A 12 -1.42 23.88 14.64
CA THR A 12 -1.32 23.53 16.07
C THR A 12 -0.27 24.38 16.78
N SER A 13 0.75 24.85 16.08
CA SER A 13 1.78 25.73 16.65
C SER A 13 2.43 26.59 15.57
N SER A 14 2.93 27.75 15.96
CA SER A 14 3.62 28.66 15.06
C SER A 14 4.67 29.48 15.80
N GLY A 15 5.71 29.91 15.11
CA GLY A 15 6.73 30.76 15.70
C GLY A 15 7.80 31.19 14.70
N ILE A 16 8.94 31.64 15.23
CA ILE A 16 10.10 32.04 14.44
C ILE A 16 11.26 31.11 14.80
N LEU A 17 11.82 30.43 13.81
CA LEU A 17 13.04 29.63 13.93
C LEU A 17 14.25 30.41 13.40
N LYS A 18 15.35 30.40 14.14
CA LYS A 18 16.66 30.85 13.67
C LYS A 18 17.47 29.64 13.18
N GLN A 19 18.46 29.91 12.34
CA GLN A 19 19.38 28.89 11.87
C GLN A 19 20.10 28.24 13.06
N GLY A 20 20.17 26.91 13.07
CA GLY A 20 20.73 26.13 14.16
C GLY A 20 19.71 25.66 15.21
N ASP A 21 18.56 26.35 15.33
CA ASP A 21 17.51 26.02 16.30
C ASP A 21 16.88 24.66 16.02
N SER A 22 16.48 23.98 17.09
CA SER A 22 15.75 22.72 17.02
C SER A 22 14.44 22.79 17.77
N MET A 23 13.36 22.27 17.16
CA MET A 23 12.04 22.19 17.77
C MET A 23 11.49 20.75 17.76
N PRO A 24 10.71 20.36 18.78
CA PRO A 24 9.98 19.10 18.76
C PRO A 24 8.83 19.14 17.75
N LEU A 25 8.57 18.03 17.06
CA LEU A 25 7.51 17.92 16.05
C LEU A 25 6.17 17.41 16.59
N GLY A 26 6.09 17.05 17.89
CA GLY A 26 4.88 16.50 18.51
C GLY A 26 4.50 15.10 18.03
N TRP A 27 5.36 14.46 17.22
CA TRP A 27 5.24 13.07 16.83
C TRP A 27 6.49 12.31 17.27
N ALA A 28 6.30 11.32 18.15
CA ALA A 28 7.36 10.57 18.79
C ALA A 28 8.41 11.50 19.44
N ASP A 29 9.68 11.10 19.39
CA ASP A 29 10.87 11.82 19.86
C ASP A 29 11.55 12.65 18.75
N TRP A 30 10.88 12.83 17.61
CA TRP A 30 11.47 13.48 16.45
C TRP A 30 11.60 14.99 16.66
N ARG A 31 12.75 15.51 16.22
CA ARG A 31 13.10 16.93 16.31
C ARG A 31 13.46 17.48 14.94
N LEU A 32 12.87 18.60 14.58
CA LEU A 32 13.29 19.39 13.43
C LEU A 32 14.47 20.26 13.85
N ARG A 33 15.49 20.38 12.99
CA ARG A 33 16.58 21.33 13.17
C ARG A 33 16.74 22.14 11.90
N LEU A 34 16.64 23.47 12.00
CA LEU A 34 16.81 24.35 10.86
C LEU A 34 18.31 24.49 10.53
N ARG A 35 18.81 23.78 9.52
CA ARG A 35 20.23 23.86 9.13
C ARG A 35 20.57 25.11 8.35
N GLU A 36 19.76 25.45 7.35
CA GLU A 36 19.96 26.62 6.49
C GLU A 36 18.61 27.12 5.99
N ALA A 37 18.53 28.43 5.76
CA ALA A 37 17.36 29.16 5.35
C ALA A 37 17.68 29.90 4.05
N ALA A 38 17.28 29.36 2.90
CA ALA A 38 17.53 30.00 1.61
C ALA A 38 16.24 30.50 0.97
N THR A 39 16.08 31.82 0.85
CA THR A 39 14.95 32.44 0.17
C THR A 39 15.14 32.32 -1.34
N GLY A 40 14.13 31.83 -2.07
CA GLY A 40 14.19 31.69 -3.53
C GLY A 40 14.91 30.44 -4.05
N LYS A 41 15.28 29.49 -3.18
CA LYS A 41 15.77 28.16 -3.59
C LYS A 41 14.65 27.14 -3.40
N SER A 42 14.34 26.35 -4.43
CA SER A 42 13.49 25.17 -4.29
C SER A 42 14.33 23.99 -3.83
N VAL A 43 13.80 23.19 -2.91
CA VAL A 43 14.37 21.87 -2.62
C VAL A 43 14.07 20.98 -3.82
N THR A 44 15.09 20.65 -4.59
CA THR A 44 15.01 19.65 -5.65
C THR A 44 15.71 18.41 -5.15
N TYR A 45 15.02 17.27 -5.18
CA TYR A 45 15.63 15.98 -4.94
C TYR A 45 16.28 15.55 -6.25
N VAL A 46 17.61 15.53 -6.27
CA VAL A 46 18.37 14.94 -7.37
C VAL A 46 18.79 13.56 -6.91
N MET A 47 18.38 12.54 -7.66
CA MET A 47 18.85 11.19 -7.39
C MET A 47 20.25 11.01 -7.95
N GLU A 48 21.12 10.42 -7.14
CA GLU A 48 22.48 10.07 -7.51
C GLU A 48 22.70 8.59 -7.22
N PRO A 49 23.53 7.90 -8.03
CA PRO A 49 23.87 6.52 -7.75
C PRO A 49 24.64 6.43 -6.42
N GLY A 50 24.14 5.59 -5.51
CA GLY A 50 24.83 5.31 -4.25
C GLY A 50 26.17 4.61 -4.48
N GLU A 51 27.09 4.71 -3.52
CA GLU A 51 28.36 3.99 -3.60
C GLU A 51 28.12 2.47 -3.62
N SER A 52 28.93 1.72 -4.38
CA SER A 52 28.72 0.28 -4.64
C SER A 52 28.65 -0.64 -3.40
N LYS A 53 28.92 -0.12 -2.21
CA LYS A 53 28.96 -0.86 -0.94
C LYS A 53 27.85 -0.46 0.05
N GLU A 54 27.04 0.54 -0.25
CA GLU A 54 25.93 0.92 0.62
C GLU A 54 24.72 0.00 0.38
N GLN A 55 24.38 -0.80 1.39
CA GLN A 55 23.14 -1.56 1.42
C GLN A 55 22.01 -0.62 1.85
N GLY A 56 21.00 -0.44 0.98
CA GLY A 56 19.80 0.35 1.32
C GLY A 56 19.31 1.34 0.27
N GLY A 57 19.99 1.46 -0.88
CA GLY A 57 19.52 2.30 -1.98
C GLY A 57 18.26 1.77 -2.67
N VAL A 58 17.45 2.69 -3.21
CA VAL A 58 16.31 2.32 -4.07
C VAL A 58 16.86 1.88 -5.43
N PRO A 59 16.51 0.68 -5.93
CA PRO A 59 16.99 0.25 -7.24
C PRO A 59 16.44 1.20 -8.31
N GLY A 60 17.24 1.48 -9.34
CA GLY A 60 16.88 2.38 -10.42
C GLY A 60 17.77 2.23 -11.64
N PHE A 61 17.43 2.96 -12.71
CA PHE A 61 18.23 3.03 -13.92
C PHE A 61 18.32 4.47 -14.45
N HIS A 62 19.37 4.75 -15.21
CA HIS A 62 19.57 6.02 -15.86
C HIS A 62 19.02 5.96 -17.29
N ALA A 63 18.13 6.89 -17.67
CA ALA A 63 17.48 6.89 -18.97
C ALA A 63 17.38 8.29 -19.57
N TYR A 64 17.24 8.32 -20.89
CA TYR A 64 16.96 9.52 -21.69
C TYR A 64 16.15 9.11 -22.92
N LEU A 65 15.43 10.07 -23.51
CA LEU A 65 14.67 9.84 -24.74
C LEU A 65 15.52 10.17 -25.97
N ILE A 66 15.24 9.48 -27.08
CA ILE A 66 15.80 9.76 -28.40
C ILE A 66 14.63 9.85 -29.37
N ASP A 67 14.54 10.95 -30.12
CA ASP A 67 13.65 11.09 -31.26
C ASP A 67 14.45 10.83 -32.54
N PRO A 68 14.30 9.66 -33.17
CA PRO A 68 15.00 9.32 -34.39
C PRO A 68 14.45 10.02 -35.64
N SER A 69 13.28 10.67 -35.55
CA SER A 69 12.63 11.34 -36.68
C SER A 69 13.16 12.76 -36.95
N ALA A 70 13.74 13.39 -35.92
CA ALA A 70 14.47 14.65 -36.07
C ALA A 70 15.80 14.45 -36.80
N ASN A 71 16.22 15.44 -37.59
CA ASN A 71 17.52 15.43 -38.27
C ASN A 71 18.33 16.70 -37.92
N PRO A 72 19.37 16.61 -37.08
CA PRO A 72 19.90 15.41 -36.44
C PRO A 72 18.96 14.84 -35.36
N PRO A 73 19.11 13.56 -34.96
CA PRO A 73 18.28 12.93 -33.93
C PRO A 73 18.30 13.76 -32.65
N LEU A 74 17.11 14.10 -32.15
CA LEU A 74 17.00 14.89 -30.94
C LEU A 74 17.18 13.97 -29.74
N ARG A 75 17.96 14.41 -28.75
CA ARG A 75 18.18 13.70 -27.49
C ARG A 75 17.59 14.51 -26.36
N GLY A 76 16.72 13.88 -25.57
CA GLY A 76 16.16 14.46 -24.35
C GLY A 76 17.16 14.48 -23.20
N GLU A 77 16.80 15.19 -22.13
CA GLU A 77 17.60 15.21 -20.91
C GLU A 77 17.62 13.82 -20.25
N SER A 78 18.74 13.49 -19.61
CA SER A 78 18.88 12.24 -18.88
C SER A 78 18.48 12.39 -17.43
N SER A 79 17.77 11.39 -16.90
CA SER A 79 17.33 11.36 -15.51
C SER A 79 17.39 9.95 -14.95
N TRP A 80 17.52 9.86 -13.62
CA TRP A 80 17.41 8.62 -12.88
C TRP A 80 15.94 8.26 -12.65
N VAL A 81 15.60 7.00 -12.92
CA VAL A 81 14.28 6.43 -12.69
C VAL A 81 14.40 5.42 -11.55
N ALA A 82 13.88 5.79 -10.37
CA ALA A 82 13.86 4.91 -9.20
C ALA A 82 12.65 4.00 -9.20
N SER A 83 12.81 2.85 -8.55
CA SER A 83 11.74 1.90 -8.31
C SER A 83 10.70 2.51 -7.36
N GLY A 84 9.44 2.48 -7.78
CA GLY A 84 8.29 3.01 -7.03
C GLY A 84 7.85 4.41 -7.43
N GLU A 85 8.60 5.08 -8.31
CA GLU A 85 8.28 6.43 -8.79
C GLU A 85 7.98 6.45 -10.30
N VAL A 86 7.18 7.44 -10.71
CA VAL A 86 6.93 7.74 -12.13
C VAL A 86 7.71 8.99 -12.49
N THR A 87 8.81 8.82 -13.22
CA THR A 87 9.69 9.90 -13.65
C THR A 87 9.26 10.43 -15.03
N PRO A 88 9.00 11.75 -15.16
CA PRO A 88 8.81 12.37 -16.46
C PRO A 88 10.15 12.50 -17.20
N LEU A 89 10.21 12.01 -18.44
CA LEU A 89 11.31 12.27 -19.37
C LEU A 89 10.81 13.18 -20.48
N LEU A 90 11.59 14.22 -20.78
CA LEU A 90 11.23 15.26 -21.76
C LEU A 90 12.13 15.16 -22.99
N ILE A 91 11.55 15.42 -24.16
CA ILE A 91 12.27 15.59 -25.42
C ILE A 91 11.58 16.64 -26.28
N GLY A 92 12.23 17.78 -26.50
CA GLY A 92 11.57 18.94 -27.13
C GLY A 92 10.33 19.36 -26.33
N ASN A 93 9.15 19.24 -26.94
CA ASN A 93 7.86 19.52 -26.30
C ASN A 93 7.12 18.24 -25.83
N ASP A 94 7.69 17.07 -26.07
CA ASP A 94 7.06 15.79 -25.74
C ASP A 94 7.45 15.31 -24.35
N LEU A 95 6.47 14.72 -23.66
CA LEU A 95 6.59 14.20 -22.31
C LEU A 95 6.26 12.70 -22.29
N VAL A 96 7.21 11.88 -21.89
CA VAL A 96 7.02 10.44 -21.66
C VAL A 96 7.15 10.17 -20.16
N ARG A 97 6.15 9.51 -19.57
CA ARG A 97 6.21 9.08 -18.16
C ARG A 97 6.73 7.66 -18.09
N VAL A 98 7.84 7.46 -17.38
CA VAL A 98 8.46 6.15 -17.17
C VAL A 98 8.33 5.78 -15.70
N GLY A 99 7.67 4.65 -15.43
CA GLY A 99 7.63 4.06 -14.10
C GLY A 99 8.52 2.83 -14.05
N TYR A 100 9.37 2.75 -13.02
CA TYR A 100 10.10 1.54 -12.68
C TYR A 100 9.56 1.02 -11.36
N GLY A 101 9.38 -0.29 -11.21
CA GLY A 101 8.86 -0.85 -9.96
C GLY A 101 8.36 -2.27 -10.11
N LEU A 102 7.61 -2.72 -9.10
CA LEU A 102 6.95 -4.01 -9.11
C LEU A 102 5.88 -4.07 -10.20
N GLU A 103 5.64 -5.27 -10.72
CA GLU A 103 4.55 -5.52 -11.65
C GLU A 103 3.22 -5.11 -11.02
N LEU A 104 2.61 -4.06 -11.58
CA LEU A 104 1.28 -3.61 -11.14
C LEU A 104 0.24 -4.59 -11.68
N ARG A 105 -0.38 -5.35 -10.77
CA ARG A 105 -1.51 -6.22 -11.11
C ARG A 105 -2.82 -5.52 -10.79
N PRO A 106 -3.55 -5.01 -11.80
CA PRO A 106 -4.83 -4.38 -11.57
C PRO A 106 -5.82 -5.41 -11.03
N ILE A 107 -6.61 -5.01 -10.04
CA ILE A 107 -7.74 -5.79 -9.55
C ILE A 107 -9.04 -5.28 -10.19
N PRO A 108 -10.03 -6.15 -10.46
CA PRO A 108 -11.22 -5.79 -11.24
C PRO A 108 -12.30 -5.02 -10.45
N PHE A 109 -11.93 -4.41 -9.32
CA PHE A 109 -12.82 -3.69 -8.42
C PHE A 109 -12.06 -2.60 -7.65
N SER A 110 -12.79 -1.60 -7.16
CA SER A 110 -12.27 -0.65 -6.17
C SER A 110 -12.80 -0.96 -4.78
N ILE A 111 -12.04 -0.62 -3.75
CA ILE A 111 -12.42 -0.69 -2.34
C ILE A 111 -12.34 0.70 -1.71
N SER A 112 -13.30 1.06 -0.87
CA SER A 112 -13.27 2.30 -0.08
C SER A 112 -13.71 2.06 1.35
N LEU A 113 -13.01 2.66 2.31
CA LEU A 113 -13.44 2.68 3.71
C LEU A 113 -14.63 3.62 3.86
N LYS A 114 -15.70 3.14 4.49
CA LYS A 114 -16.89 3.95 4.80
C LYS A 114 -16.95 4.35 6.25
N ASP A 115 -16.56 3.44 7.12
CA ASP A 115 -16.60 3.67 8.56
C ASP A 115 -15.60 2.74 9.25
N PHE A 116 -15.00 3.22 10.32
CA PHE A 116 -14.08 2.44 11.15
C PHE A 116 -14.38 2.68 12.61
N GLN A 117 -14.64 1.60 13.34
CA GLN A 117 -15.01 1.63 14.75
C GLN A 117 -14.07 0.78 15.57
N VAL A 118 -13.73 1.28 16.76
CA VAL A 118 -12.90 0.59 17.74
C VAL A 118 -13.68 0.53 19.05
N PRO A 119 -14.68 -0.38 19.15
CA PRO A 119 -15.43 -0.56 20.40
C PRO A 119 -14.46 -0.91 21.54
N ARG A 120 -14.84 -0.51 22.75
CA ARG A 120 -14.04 -0.70 23.97
C ARG A 120 -14.75 -1.62 24.94
N ASP A 121 -13.98 -2.35 25.73
CA ASP A 121 -14.54 -3.12 26.83
C ASP A 121 -15.12 -2.17 27.89
N GLU A 122 -16.32 -2.50 28.40
CA GLU A 122 -17.01 -1.68 29.38
C GLU A 122 -16.14 -1.42 30.60
N GLY A 123 -16.01 -0.14 30.97
CA GLY A 123 -15.19 0.28 32.11
C GLY A 123 -13.68 0.29 31.85
N THR A 124 -13.23 0.10 30.60
CA THR A 124 -11.82 0.23 30.23
C THR A 124 -11.63 1.02 28.93
N GLU A 125 -10.40 1.46 28.66
CA GLU A 125 -9.99 2.01 27.37
C GLU A 125 -9.43 0.95 26.42
N THR A 126 -9.59 -0.34 26.73
CA THR A 126 -9.06 -1.44 25.92
C THR A 126 -9.95 -1.68 24.69
N PRO A 127 -9.39 -1.72 23.46
CA PRO A 127 -10.12 -2.16 22.27
C PRO A 127 -10.65 -3.59 22.41
N SER A 128 -11.95 -3.77 22.19
CA SER A 128 -12.59 -5.08 22.16
C SER A 128 -12.73 -5.66 20.75
N ASP A 129 -12.80 -4.79 19.74
CA ASP A 129 -12.82 -5.17 18.31
C ASP A 129 -12.26 -4.04 17.44
N PHE A 130 -12.00 -4.35 16.18
CA PHE A 130 -11.60 -3.41 15.14
C PHE A 130 -12.46 -3.62 13.91
N MET A 131 -13.46 -2.77 13.74
CA MET A 131 -14.50 -2.95 12.74
C MET A 131 -14.32 -1.97 11.58
N ALA A 132 -13.98 -2.47 10.39
CA ALA A 132 -13.90 -1.69 9.16
C ALA A 132 -15.09 -2.03 8.23
N THR A 133 -15.95 -1.04 7.99
CA THR A 133 -17.00 -1.14 6.97
C THR A 133 -16.45 -0.64 5.65
N VAL A 134 -16.35 -1.53 4.67
CA VAL A 134 -15.81 -1.24 3.35
C VAL A 134 -16.89 -1.37 2.27
N GLN A 135 -16.77 -0.56 1.22
CA GLN A 135 -17.56 -0.68 0.00
C GLN A 135 -16.68 -1.15 -1.14
N PHE A 136 -17.06 -2.26 -1.75
CA PHE A 136 -16.51 -2.76 -2.99
C PHE A 136 -17.36 -2.29 -4.16
N LYS A 137 -16.72 -1.91 -5.26
CA LYS A 137 -17.38 -1.57 -6.52
C LYS A 137 -16.70 -2.30 -7.67
N ASN A 138 -17.48 -3.08 -8.41
CA ASN A 138 -17.01 -3.76 -9.62
C ASN A 138 -16.74 -2.71 -10.71
N LEU A 139 -15.54 -2.72 -11.28
CA LEU A 139 -15.17 -1.74 -12.31
C LEU A 139 -15.81 -2.04 -13.68
N ALA A 140 -16.14 -3.31 -13.96
CA ALA A 140 -16.76 -3.71 -15.22
C ALA A 140 -18.29 -3.58 -15.20
N THR A 141 -18.95 -3.97 -14.11
CA THR A 141 -20.42 -3.96 -14.02
C THR A 141 -20.98 -2.77 -13.26
N GLY A 142 -20.15 -2.02 -12.54
CA GLY A 142 -20.58 -0.94 -11.65
C GLY A 142 -21.28 -1.39 -10.38
N GLY A 143 -21.49 -2.71 -10.18
CA GLY A 143 -22.17 -3.26 -9.01
C GLY A 143 -21.43 -2.95 -7.72
N GLU A 144 -22.18 -2.60 -6.67
CA GLU A 144 -21.64 -2.25 -5.37
C GLU A 144 -22.04 -3.28 -4.30
N SER A 145 -21.12 -3.58 -3.39
CA SER A 145 -21.39 -4.44 -2.23
C SER A 145 -20.68 -3.91 -1.01
N ARG A 146 -21.29 -4.04 0.17
CA ARG A 146 -20.66 -3.69 1.45
C ARG A 146 -20.11 -4.93 2.13
N GLY A 147 -18.94 -4.78 2.75
CA GLY A 147 -18.35 -5.79 3.60
C GLY A 147 -18.03 -5.22 4.98
N LEU A 148 -18.26 -6.01 6.02
CA LEU A 148 -17.81 -5.73 7.37
C LEU A 148 -16.59 -6.60 7.66
N ILE A 149 -15.46 -5.97 7.94
CA ILE A 149 -14.24 -6.62 8.39
C ILE A 149 -14.14 -6.39 9.89
N ARG A 150 -13.95 -7.45 10.65
CA ARG A 150 -13.71 -7.37 12.10
C ARG A 150 -12.69 -8.40 12.54
N MET A 151 -12.30 -8.39 13.80
CA MET A 151 -11.27 -9.29 14.30
C MET A 151 -11.67 -10.76 14.04
N ASN A 152 -10.78 -11.52 13.41
CA ASN A 152 -11.00 -12.92 12.97
C ASN A 152 -12.15 -13.15 11.97
N HIS A 153 -12.77 -12.10 11.42
CA HIS A 153 -13.82 -12.22 10.41
C HIS A 153 -13.51 -11.35 9.19
N PRO A 154 -12.84 -11.92 8.17
CA PRO A 154 -12.51 -11.19 6.95
C PRO A 154 -13.76 -10.97 6.08
N ALA A 155 -13.79 -9.83 5.38
CA ALA A 155 -14.72 -9.64 4.26
C ALA A 155 -14.18 -10.33 3.01
N SER A 156 -15.05 -10.89 2.18
CA SER A 156 -14.64 -11.55 0.92
C SER A 156 -15.30 -10.87 -0.29
N TYR A 157 -14.54 -10.62 -1.34
CA TYR A 157 -15.03 -10.07 -2.60
C TYR A 157 -14.31 -10.66 -3.83
N PRO A 158 -15.00 -11.07 -4.90
CA PRO A 158 -16.46 -11.24 -4.97
C PRO A 158 -16.93 -12.28 -3.93
N GLY A 159 -18.08 -12.02 -3.34
CA GLY A 159 -18.72 -12.95 -2.41
C GLY A 159 -19.42 -14.10 -3.14
N GLY A 160 -20.12 -14.95 -2.39
CA GLY A 160 -20.94 -16.02 -2.93
C GLY A 160 -20.33 -17.41 -2.75
N LEU A 161 -21.18 -18.44 -2.88
CA LEU A 161 -20.84 -19.81 -2.52
C LEU A 161 -19.74 -20.38 -3.43
N ILE A 162 -19.83 -20.15 -4.74
CA ILE A 162 -18.83 -20.63 -5.71
C ILE A 162 -17.48 -19.94 -5.48
N ALA A 163 -17.46 -18.61 -5.30
CA ALA A 163 -16.22 -17.86 -5.07
C ALA A 163 -15.53 -18.30 -3.77
N ASN A 164 -16.32 -18.53 -2.70
CA ASN A 164 -15.82 -19.05 -1.43
C ASN A 164 -15.31 -20.49 -1.53
N MET A 165 -15.99 -21.36 -2.29
CA MET A 165 -15.62 -22.77 -2.45
C MET A 165 -14.44 -22.99 -3.41
N THR A 166 -14.20 -22.06 -4.34
CA THR A 166 -13.07 -22.17 -5.27
C THR A 166 -11.84 -21.42 -4.77
N GLY A 167 -12.01 -20.46 -3.85
CA GLY A 167 -10.94 -19.55 -3.44
C GLY A 167 -10.67 -18.44 -4.46
N ILE A 168 -11.49 -18.33 -5.51
CA ILE A 168 -11.43 -17.25 -6.50
C ILE A 168 -12.13 -16.01 -5.92
N ASN A 169 -11.61 -15.55 -4.79
CA ASN A 169 -12.00 -14.32 -4.13
C ASN A 169 -10.83 -13.70 -3.37
N TYR A 170 -11.00 -12.42 -3.06
CA TYR A 170 -10.09 -11.66 -2.23
C TYR A 170 -10.67 -11.61 -0.83
N LYS A 171 -9.89 -12.04 0.15
CA LYS A 171 -10.21 -11.94 1.58
C LYS A 171 -9.47 -10.74 2.16
N PHE A 172 -10.20 -9.89 2.86
CA PHE A 172 -9.71 -8.68 3.48
C PHE A 172 -9.80 -8.82 4.99
N SER A 173 -8.66 -8.83 5.65
CA SER A 173 -8.54 -8.87 7.10
C SER A 173 -8.01 -7.54 7.62
N GLN A 174 -8.49 -7.13 8.79
CA GLN A 174 -7.96 -5.96 9.47
C GLN A 174 -6.54 -6.26 9.96
N ALA A 175 -5.56 -5.42 9.56
CA ALA A 175 -4.15 -5.62 9.90
C ALA A 175 -3.64 -4.55 10.87
N GLU A 176 -3.92 -3.28 10.57
CA GLU A 176 -3.47 -2.14 11.38
C GLU A 176 -4.42 -0.95 11.19
N TRP A 177 -4.43 -0.01 12.14
CA TRP A 177 -5.29 1.17 12.09
C TRP A 177 -4.53 2.37 12.64
N ASN A 178 -4.98 3.59 12.32
CA ASN A 178 -4.39 4.81 12.82
C ASN A 178 -5.13 5.30 14.08
N PRO A 179 -4.51 5.26 15.28
CA PRO A 179 -5.16 5.67 16.53
C PRO A 179 -5.59 7.13 16.60
N ARG A 180 -5.04 7.95 15.72
CA ARG A 180 -5.23 9.38 15.71
C ARG A 180 -6.15 9.82 14.57
N ASP A 181 -6.46 8.93 13.63
CA ASP A 181 -7.38 9.18 12.52
C ASP A 181 -8.12 7.90 12.11
N LEU A 182 -9.39 7.80 12.49
CA LEU A 182 -10.24 6.66 12.16
C LEU A 182 -10.67 6.65 10.68
N LYS A 183 -10.26 7.63 9.85
CA LYS A 183 -10.56 7.64 8.42
C LYS A 183 -9.60 6.78 7.59
N GLU A 184 -8.61 6.17 8.23
CA GLU A 184 -7.60 5.34 7.58
C GLU A 184 -7.46 3.99 8.30
N THR A 185 -7.35 2.93 7.51
CA THR A 185 -7.07 1.59 8.01
C THR A 185 -6.22 0.82 7.02
N THR A 186 -5.40 -0.09 7.53
CA THR A 186 -4.57 -1.00 6.75
C THR A 186 -5.22 -2.37 6.74
N LEU A 187 -5.49 -2.88 5.53
CA LEU A 187 -6.07 -4.19 5.33
C LEU A 187 -5.04 -5.15 4.74
N GLN A 188 -4.98 -6.35 5.28
CA GLN A 188 -4.28 -7.45 4.65
C GLN A 188 -5.20 -8.10 3.61
N VAL A 189 -4.66 -8.31 2.41
CA VAL A 189 -5.38 -8.92 1.28
C VAL A 189 -4.81 -10.30 1.00
N LEU A 190 -5.67 -11.31 0.92
CA LEU A 190 -5.33 -12.67 0.53
C LEU A 190 -6.13 -13.07 -0.71
N TYR A 191 -5.45 -13.58 -1.74
CA TYR A 191 -6.05 -14.20 -2.92
C TYR A 191 -5.47 -15.61 -3.08
N ASP A 192 -6.30 -16.65 -2.93
CA ASP A 192 -5.86 -18.05 -2.89
C ASP A 192 -6.70 -18.94 -3.83
N PRO A 193 -6.43 -18.92 -5.15
CA PRO A 193 -7.14 -19.78 -6.11
C PRO A 193 -6.82 -21.27 -5.92
N GLY A 194 -5.75 -21.60 -5.17
CA GLY A 194 -5.37 -22.96 -4.83
C GLY A 194 -6.14 -23.54 -3.63
N TRP A 195 -7.07 -22.77 -3.05
CA TRP A 195 -7.82 -23.16 -1.85
C TRP A 195 -8.48 -24.53 -1.99
N LEU A 196 -9.19 -24.77 -3.10
CA LEU A 196 -9.89 -26.04 -3.32
C LEU A 196 -8.93 -27.23 -3.33
N PHE A 197 -7.77 -27.11 -3.99
CA PHE A 197 -6.79 -28.19 -4.08
C PHE A 197 -6.22 -28.60 -2.72
N LYS A 198 -6.03 -27.62 -1.81
CA LYS A 198 -5.58 -27.87 -0.44
C LYS A 198 -6.60 -28.74 0.31
N TRP A 199 -7.89 -28.41 0.20
CA TRP A 199 -8.96 -29.17 0.84
C TRP A 199 -9.13 -30.56 0.23
N THR A 200 -9.09 -30.69 -1.11
CA THR A 200 -9.19 -32.00 -1.76
C THR A 200 -8.02 -32.90 -1.38
N GLY A 201 -6.80 -32.35 -1.31
CA GLY A 201 -5.62 -33.11 -0.87
C GLY A 201 -5.73 -33.57 0.58
N SER A 202 -6.16 -32.67 1.48
CA SER A 202 -6.40 -33.01 2.89
C SER A 202 -7.47 -34.10 3.04
N LEU A 203 -8.57 -34.00 2.30
CA LEU A 203 -9.64 -35.00 2.31
C LEU A 203 -9.13 -36.37 1.81
N ALA A 204 -8.32 -36.40 0.74
CA ALA A 204 -7.73 -37.62 0.22
C ALA A 204 -6.83 -38.32 1.26
N ILE A 205 -6.05 -37.56 2.04
CA ILE A 205 -5.25 -38.09 3.14
C ILE A 205 -6.14 -38.71 4.22
N CYS A 206 -7.19 -37.99 4.65
CA CYS A 206 -8.14 -38.51 5.64
C CYS A 206 -8.82 -39.80 5.16
N LEU A 207 -9.22 -39.85 3.89
CA LEU A 207 -9.81 -41.05 3.28
C LEU A 207 -8.82 -42.21 3.18
N GLY A 208 -7.56 -41.93 2.84
CA GLY A 208 -6.49 -42.94 2.83
C GLY A 208 -6.29 -43.59 4.20
N ILE A 209 -6.21 -42.77 5.24
CA ILE A 209 -6.12 -43.24 6.63
C ILE A 209 -7.37 -44.05 7.02
N ALA A 210 -8.56 -43.53 6.74
CA ALA A 210 -9.81 -44.24 7.04
C ALA A 210 -9.86 -45.61 6.32
N THR A 211 -9.43 -45.67 5.07
CA THR A 211 -9.35 -46.92 4.30
C THR A 211 -8.43 -47.92 4.99
N MET A 212 -7.24 -47.51 5.45
CA MET A 212 -6.31 -48.40 6.16
C MET A 212 -6.89 -49.03 7.43
N PHE A 213 -7.73 -48.30 8.17
CA PHE A 213 -8.30 -48.78 9.44
C PHE A 213 -9.61 -49.54 9.28
N TYR A 214 -10.48 -49.11 8.37
CA TYR A 214 -11.84 -49.66 8.26
C TYR A 214 -12.00 -50.67 7.14
N ILE A 215 -11.15 -50.63 6.11
CA ILE A 215 -11.18 -51.60 5.00
C ILE A 215 -10.13 -52.66 5.29
N LYS A 216 -10.56 -53.73 5.96
CA LYS A 216 -9.73 -54.91 6.22
C LYS A 216 -9.27 -55.50 4.87
N PRO A 217 -7.96 -55.62 4.59
CA PRO A 217 -7.53 -56.37 3.43
C PRO A 217 -8.04 -57.80 3.61
N ARG A 218 -8.87 -58.27 2.67
CA ARG A 218 -9.23 -59.69 2.60
C ARG A 218 -7.94 -60.45 2.29
N SER A 219 -7.39 -61.11 3.31
CA SER A 219 -6.52 -62.27 3.12
C SER A 219 -7.32 -63.43 2.55
#